data_AF-A0A9X8QIK5-F1
#
_entry.id   AF-A0A9X8QIK5-F1
#
_cell.length_a   1.000
_cell.length_b   1.000
_cell.length_c   1.000
_cell.angle_alpha   90.00
_cell.angle_beta   90.00
_cell.angle_gamma   90.00
#
_symmetry.space_group_name_H-M   'P 1'
#
loop_
_entity.id
_entity.type
_entity.pdbx_description
1 polymer ?
#
loop_
_entity_poly.entity_id
_entity_poly.type
_entity_poly.pdbx_seq_one_letter_code
_entity_poly.pdbx_strand_id
1 'polypeptide(L)'
;MIRIQGKIGAWPVDLTVELEAEDWTRLAEGLNHAQPVPSNTPVPVPKTRSDPLWESVLALVEQERRIEGPHLLSALEKLAGNVGSAKQLIVRLRHNPNIRIEKIDEAQVFVWAGAGQEPAPDGHQ
;
A
#
# COMPACT_ATOMS: atom_id res chain seq x y z
N MET A 1 -7.04 11.77 -24.67
CA MET A 1 -7.23 12.13 -23.26
C MET A 1 -8.31 11.23 -22.66
N ILE A 2 -7.97 10.47 -21.62
CA ILE A 2 -8.90 9.57 -20.89
C ILE A 2 -9.19 10.17 -19.52
N ARG A 3 -10.44 10.05 -19.06
CA ARG A 3 -10.84 10.38 -17.69
C ARG A 3 -11.30 9.13 -16.97
N ILE A 4 -10.71 8.85 -15.82
CA ILE A 4 -11.00 7.69 -14.99
C ILE A 4 -11.55 8.22 -13.67
N GLN A 5 -12.79 7.85 -13.36
CA GLN A 5 -13.42 8.21 -12.10
C GLN A 5 -13.38 7.01 -11.15
N GLY A 6 -12.88 7.24 -9.94
CA GLY A 6 -12.74 6.22 -8.91
C GLY A 6 -13.07 6.76 -7.53
N LYS A 7 -12.98 5.89 -6.51
CA LYS A 7 -13.12 6.28 -5.11
C LYS A 7 -12.02 5.63 -4.28
N ILE A 8 -11.46 6.38 -3.33
CA ILE A 8 -10.54 5.85 -2.30
C ILE A 8 -11.24 5.98 -0.96
N GLY A 9 -11.72 4.84 -0.44
CA GLY A 9 -12.62 4.84 0.71
C GLY A 9 -13.92 5.57 0.39
N ALA A 10 -14.22 6.65 1.12
CA ALA A 10 -15.41 7.47 0.90
C ALA A 10 -15.18 8.65 -0.09
N TRP A 11 -13.95 8.90 -0.52
CA TRP A 11 -13.60 10.10 -1.28
C TRP A 11 -13.62 9.84 -2.79
N PRO A 12 -14.36 10.64 -3.59
CA PRO A 12 -14.31 10.56 -5.04
C PRO A 12 -12.99 11.14 -5.57
N VAL A 13 -12.41 10.44 -6.54
CA VAL A 13 -11.15 10.82 -7.20
C VAL A 13 -11.37 10.80 -8.71
N ASP A 14 -10.95 11.86 -9.39
CA ASP A 14 -10.94 11.98 -10.85
C ASP A 14 -9.49 11.99 -11.31
N LEU A 15 -9.12 11.03 -12.16
CA LEU A 15 -7.80 10.96 -12.77
C LEU A 15 -7.91 11.22 -14.26
N THR A 16 -7.09 12.15 -14.75
CA THR A 16 -6.91 12.41 -16.17
C THR A 16 -5.62 11.74 -16.63
N VAL A 17 -5.72 10.92 -17.67
CA VAL A 17 -4.57 10.23 -18.28
C VAL A 17 -4.41 10.74 -19.70
N GLU A 18 -3.22 11.26 -20.00
CA GLU A 18 -2.82 11.66 -21.33
C GLU A 18 -2.06 10.50 -21.97
N LEU A 19 -2.53 10.06 -23.13
CA LEU A 19 -1.95 8.95 -23.89
C LEU A 19 -1.70 9.42 -25.31
N GLU A 20 -0.56 9.01 -25.85
CA GLU A 20 -0.15 9.22 -27.24
C GLU A 20 -0.76 8.15 -28.17
N ALA A 21 -0.66 8.36 -29.49
CA ALA A 21 -1.35 7.54 -30.49
C ALA A 21 -0.96 6.05 -30.45
N GLU A 22 0.29 5.75 -30.09
CA GLU A 22 0.78 4.38 -29.95
C GLU A 22 0.14 3.67 -28.75
N ASP A 23 0.04 4.34 -27.61
CA ASP A 23 -0.65 3.82 -26.42
C ASP A 23 -2.15 3.60 -26.65
N TRP A 24 -2.80 4.46 -27.44
CA TRP A 24 -4.19 4.26 -27.84
C TRP A 24 -4.39 2.97 -28.66
N THR A 25 -3.43 2.66 -29.53
CA THR A 25 -3.47 1.46 -30.37
C THR A 25 -3.35 0.21 -29.49
N ARG A 26 -2.37 0.18 -28.58
CA ARG A 26 -2.14 -0.95 -27.65
C ARG A 26 -3.34 -1.19 -26.73
N LEU A 27 -4.02 -0.12 -26.31
CA LEU A 27 -5.22 -0.21 -25.48
C LEU A 27 -6.40 -0.82 -26.25
N ALA A 28 -6.57 -0.47 -27.53
CA ALA A 28 -7.60 -1.06 -28.38
C ALA A 28 -7.36 -2.56 -28.64
N GLU A 29 -6.09 -2.96 -28.82
CA GLU A 29 -5.70 -4.37 -29.01
C GLU A 29 -6.05 -5.23 -27.79
N GLY A 30 -5.79 -4.73 -26.58
CA GLY A 30 -6.14 -5.40 -25.33
C GLY A 30 -7.65 -5.58 -25.11
N LEU A 31 -8.46 -4.63 -25.59
CA LEU A 31 -9.94 -4.71 -25.50
C LEU A 31 -10.52 -5.75 -26.47
N ASN A 32 -9.94 -5.93 -27.65
CA ASN A 32 -10.39 -6.92 -28.63
C ASN A 32 -10.14 -8.37 -28.16
N HIS A 33 -9.21 -8.57 -27.22
CA HIS A 33 -8.91 -9.87 -26.61
C HIS A 33 -9.73 -10.15 -25.34
N ALA A 34 -10.46 -9.16 -24.81
CA ALA A 34 -11.32 -9.32 -23.65
C ALA A 34 -12.72 -9.80 -24.09
N GLN A 35 -12.89 -11.12 -24.16
CA GLN A 35 -14.20 -11.72 -24.37
C GLN A 35 -15.16 -11.27 -23.25
N PRO A 36 -16.36 -10.74 -23.56
CA PRO A 36 -17.30 -10.27 -22.54
C PRO A 36 -17.80 -11.47 -21.73
N VAL A 37 -17.27 -11.62 -20.52
CA VAL A 37 -17.81 -12.57 -19.54
C VAL A 37 -19.05 -11.94 -18.90
N PRO A 38 -20.21 -12.63 -18.88
CA PRO A 38 -21.40 -12.09 -18.22
C PRO A 38 -21.11 -11.88 -16.73
N SER A 39 -21.41 -10.66 -16.28
CA SER A 39 -21.16 -10.16 -14.92
C SER A 39 -22.16 -10.75 -13.92
N ASN A 40 -22.07 -12.06 -13.68
CA ASN A 40 -22.81 -12.78 -12.63
C ASN A 40 -21.87 -13.47 -11.63
N THR A 41 -20.60 -13.07 -11.59
CA THR A 41 -19.67 -13.56 -10.59
C THR A 41 -19.83 -12.71 -9.33
N PRO A 42 -20.13 -13.29 -8.16
CA PRO A 42 -20.12 -12.54 -6.90
C PRO A 42 -18.78 -11.82 -6.78
N VAL A 43 -18.83 -10.56 -6.38
CA VAL A 43 -17.64 -9.75 -6.10
C VAL A 43 -16.72 -10.63 -5.26
N PRO A 44 -15.47 -10.90 -5.69
CA PRO A 44 -14.57 -11.63 -4.82
C PRO A 44 -14.41 -10.74 -3.61
N VAL A 45 -14.97 -11.16 -2.47
CA VAL A 45 -14.53 -10.72 -1.16
C VAL A 45 -13.00 -10.72 -1.24
N PRO A 46 -12.32 -9.60 -0.94
CA PRO A 46 -10.87 -9.57 -1.05
C PRO A 46 -10.37 -10.70 -0.17
N LYS A 47 -9.91 -11.79 -0.81
CA LYS A 47 -9.20 -12.85 -0.12
C LYS A 47 -8.12 -12.09 0.63
N THR A 48 -8.07 -12.23 1.94
CA THR A 48 -6.89 -11.89 2.73
C THR A 48 -5.76 -12.66 2.10
N ARG A 49 -5.13 -12.03 1.10
CA ARG A 49 -3.90 -12.49 0.51
C ARG A 49 -2.91 -12.11 1.58
N SER A 50 -2.53 -13.11 2.39
CA SER A 50 -1.31 -12.99 3.20
C SER A 50 -0.25 -12.53 2.21
N ASP A 51 0.16 -11.28 2.36
CA ASP A 51 1.15 -10.64 1.53
C ASP A 51 2.42 -10.75 2.35
N PRO A 52 3.24 -11.80 2.15
CA PRO A 52 4.37 -12.08 3.04
C PRO A 52 5.39 -10.94 3.06
N LEU A 53 5.44 -10.18 1.96
CA LEU A 53 6.21 -8.95 1.87
C LEU A 53 5.64 -7.89 2.83
N TRP A 54 4.34 -7.61 2.78
CA TRP A 54 3.67 -6.70 3.73
C TRP A 54 3.84 -7.11 5.19
N GLU A 55 3.73 -8.40 5.50
CA GLU A 55 3.96 -8.91 6.87
C GLU A 55 5.40 -8.66 7.32
N SER A 56 6.38 -8.87 6.44
CA SER A 56 7.79 -8.55 6.69
C SER A 56 8.02 -7.05 6.92
N VAL A 57 7.30 -6.21 6.19
CA VAL A 57 7.35 -4.74 6.36
C VAL A 57 6.79 -4.32 7.71
N LEU A 58 5.66 -4.89 8.12
CA LEU A 58 5.08 -4.60 9.44
C LEU A 58 6.01 -5.04 10.56
N ALA A 59 6.60 -6.24 10.45
CA ALA A 59 7.58 -6.75 11.41
C ALA A 59 8.82 -5.84 11.53
N LEU A 60 9.32 -5.31 10.41
CA LEU A 60 10.43 -4.35 10.40
C LEU A 60 10.07 -3.06 11.17
N VAL A 61 8.91 -2.47 10.90
CA VAL A 61 8.49 -1.21 11.55
C VAL A 61 8.14 -1.45 13.03
N GLU A 62 7.61 -2.62 13.37
CA GLU A 62 7.35 -3.03 14.76
C GLU A 62 8.64 -3.20 15.55
N GLN A 63 9.64 -3.87 14.98
CA GLN A 63 10.95 -4.10 15.59
C GLN A 63 11.69 -2.79 15.87
N GLU A 64 11.71 -1.88 14.88
CA GLU A 64 12.38 -0.59 15.00
C GLU A 64 11.59 0.40 15.88
N ARG A 65 10.27 0.18 16.04
CA ARG A 65 9.26 1.05 16.70
C ARG A 65 9.11 2.45 16.13
N ARG A 66 10.19 3.03 15.62
CA ARG A 66 10.31 4.36 15.02
C ARG A 66 11.35 4.29 13.91
N ILE A 67 10.98 4.66 12.70
CA ILE A 67 11.89 4.69 11.55
C ILE A 67 11.63 5.90 10.67
N GLU A 68 12.70 6.57 10.25
CA GLU A 68 12.62 7.73 9.36
C GLU A 68 12.25 7.30 7.94
N GLY A 69 11.44 8.09 7.25
CA GLY A 69 10.96 7.82 5.90
C GLY A 69 12.05 7.48 4.86
N PRO A 70 13.17 8.22 4.76
CA PRO A 70 14.23 7.86 3.82
C PRO A 70 14.92 6.54 4.18
N HIS A 71 15.11 6.26 5.47
CA HIS A 71 15.71 5.01 5.94
C HIS A 71 14.76 3.82 5.70
N LEU A 72 13.47 4.01 5.99
CA LEU A 72 12.41 3.06 5.71
C LEU A 72 12.33 2.74 4.22
N LEU A 73 12.34 3.74 3.35
CA LEU A 73 12.32 3.53 1.90
C LEU A 73 13.49 2.66 1.46
N SER A 74 14.71 2.96 1.91
CA SER A 74 15.90 2.18 1.57
C SER A 74 15.82 0.72 2.04
N ALA A 75 15.25 0.47 3.23
CA ALA A 75 15.01 -0.87 3.75
C ALA A 75 13.95 -1.62 2.93
N LEU A 76 12.85 -0.94 2.58
CA LEU A 76 11.77 -1.50 1.75
C LEU A 76 12.24 -1.82 0.33
N GLU A 77 13.13 -1.01 -0.24
CA GLU A 77 13.74 -1.27 -1.55
C GLU A 77 14.57 -2.55 -1.55
N LYS A 78 15.34 -2.81 -0.49
CA LYS A 78 16.09 -4.07 -0.33
C LYS A 78 15.17 -5.27 -0.16
N LEU A 79 14.05 -5.10 0.53
CA LEU A 79 13.05 -6.15 0.76
C LEU A 79 12.22 -6.46 -0.50
N ALA A 80 11.79 -5.42 -1.23
CA ALA A 80 10.92 -5.56 -2.40
C ALA A 80 11.70 -5.69 -3.72
N GLY A 81 13.00 -5.40 -3.73
CA GLY A 81 13.88 -5.45 -4.90
C GLY A 81 13.70 -4.30 -5.90
N ASN A 82 12.77 -3.36 -5.65
CA ASN A 82 12.52 -2.24 -6.55
C ASN A 82 11.92 -1.02 -5.83
N VAL A 83 12.31 0.18 -6.26
CA VAL A 83 11.80 1.49 -5.82
C VAL A 83 10.28 1.61 -5.91
N GLY A 84 9.68 1.16 -7.02
CA GLY A 84 8.25 1.30 -7.27
C GLY A 84 7.41 0.57 -6.23
N SER A 85 7.80 -0.68 -5.93
CA SER A 85 7.17 -1.51 -4.90
C SER A 85 7.37 -0.93 -3.51
N ALA A 86 8.57 -0.42 -3.21
CA ALA A 86 8.86 0.23 -1.93
C ALA A 86 7.98 1.47 -1.68
N LYS A 87 7.78 2.31 -2.69
CA LYS A 87 6.88 3.48 -2.60
C LYS A 87 5.42 3.08 -2.36
N GLN A 88 4.94 2.02 -3.02
CA GLN A 88 3.60 1.49 -2.79
C GLN A 88 3.42 0.98 -1.34
N LEU A 89 4.46 0.32 -0.79
CA LEU A 89 4.47 -0.14 0.60
C LEU A 89 4.46 1.03 1.60
N ILE A 90 5.21 2.12 1.33
CA ILE A 90 5.15 3.35 2.13
C ILE A 90 3.72 3.91 2.14
N VAL A 91 3.10 4.04 0.96
CA VAL A 91 1.72 4.56 0.88
C VAL A 91 0.79 3.66 1.68
N ARG A 92 0.91 2.35 1.56
CA ARG A 92 0.10 1.39 2.32
C ARG A 92 0.33 1.50 3.83
N LEU A 93 1.56 1.73 4.29
CA LEU A 93 1.89 2.00 5.71
C LEU A 93 1.18 3.24 6.24
N ARG A 94 1.09 4.30 5.44
CA ARG A 94 0.38 5.53 5.83
C ARG A 94 -1.12 5.32 6.07
N HIS A 95 -1.70 4.29 5.45
CA HIS A 95 -3.10 3.94 5.60
C HIS A 95 -3.34 2.86 6.66
N ASN A 96 -2.28 2.30 7.26
CA ASN A 96 -2.40 1.28 8.28
C ASN A 96 -2.71 1.94 9.65
N PRO A 97 -3.80 1.55 10.36
CA PRO A 97 -4.15 2.14 11.65
C PRO A 97 -3.10 1.91 12.76
N ASN A 98 -2.20 0.95 12.58
CA ASN A 98 -1.12 0.65 13.52
C ASN A 98 0.12 1.53 13.29
N ILE A 99 0.06 2.50 12.39
CA ILE A 99 1.19 3.38 12.06
C ILE A 99 0.79 4.83 12.33
N ARG A 100 1.59 5.50 13.16
CA ARG A 100 1.50 6.94 13.40
C ARG A 100 2.61 7.63 12.65
N ILE A 101 2.29 8.66 11.88
CA ILE A 101 3.29 9.47 11.18
C ILE A 101 3.52 10.72 12.00
N GLU A 102 4.77 10.94 12.37
CA GLU A 102 5.21 12.16 13.02
C GLU A 102 6.10 12.93 12.06
N LYS A 103 5.98 14.26 12.07
CA LYS A 103 6.88 15.13 11.34
C LYS A 103 7.89 15.68 12.34
N ILE A 104 9.16 15.31 12.19
CA ILE A 104 10.26 15.87 12.97
C ILE A 104 11.12 16.66 11.99
N ASP A 105 11.30 17.95 12.29
CA ASP A 105 11.93 18.91 11.40
C ASP A 105 11.29 18.87 9.99
N GLU A 106 12.01 18.37 9.00
CA GLU A 106 11.58 18.24 7.61
C GLU A 106 11.36 16.77 7.18
N ALA A 107 11.59 15.81 8.08
CA ALA A 107 11.46 14.38 7.82
C ALA A 107 10.13 13.81 8.34
N GLN A 108 9.58 12.85 7.59
CA GLN A 108 8.47 12.02 8.05
C GLN A 108 9.03 10.82 8.80
N VAL A 109 8.54 10.59 10.01
CA VAL A 109 8.92 9.45 10.84
C VAL A 109 7.71 8.56 11.03
N PHE A 110 7.88 7.27 10.73
CA PHE A 110 6.88 6.24 10.87
C PHE A 110 7.06 5.58 12.22
N VAL A 111 6.05 5.68 13.07
CA VAL A 111 6.03 5.12 14.42
C VAL A 111 5.01 4.00 14.48
N TRP A 112 5.41 2.86 15.02
CA TRP A 112 4.50 1.76 15.28
C TRP A 112 3.60 2.09 16.49
N ALA A 113 2.30 2.21 16.23
CA ALA A 113 1.26 2.45 17.22
C ALA A 113 0.55 1.15 17.69
N GLY A 114 0.84 0.01 17.04
CA GLY A 114 0.24 -1.28 17.37
C GLY A 114 0.64 -1.79 18.75
N ALA A 115 -0.35 -1.94 19.62
CA ALA A 115 -0.30 -2.52 20.96
C ALA A 115 0.86 -2.04 21.86
N GLY A 116 0.65 -0.89 22.49
CA GLY A 116 0.94 -0.80 23.92
C GLY A 116 -0.12 -1.59 24.69
N GLN A 117 0.03 -2.91 24.79
CA GLN A 117 -0.49 -3.64 25.94
C GLN A 117 0.68 -4.47 26.46
N GLU A 118 1.33 -3.91 27.46
CA GLU A 118 2.02 -4.65 28.50
C GLU A 118 1.22 -5.95 28.79
N PRO A 119 1.76 -7.16 28.54
CA PRO A 119 1.27 -8.29 29.30
C PRO A 119 1.60 -7.95 30.75
N ALA A 120 0.57 -7.77 31.56
CA ALA A 120 0.69 -7.62 33.01
C ALA A 120 1.74 -8.62 33.51
N PRO A 121 2.64 -8.24 34.43
CA PRO A 121 3.55 -9.21 35.03
C PRO A 121 2.69 -10.25 35.75
N ASP A 122 2.57 -11.44 35.14
CA ASP A 122 2.02 -12.63 35.78
C ASP A 122 2.75 -12.80 37.11
N GLY A 123 2.01 -12.60 38.19
CA GLY A 123 2.49 -12.75 39.56
C GLY A 123 3.01 -14.16 39.77
N HIS A 124 4.31 -14.26 40.07
CA HIS A 124 4.87 -15.39 40.78
C HIS A 124 5.13 -14.97 42.22
N GLN A 125 4.09 -15.08 43.05
CA GLN A 125 4.16 -15.47 44.46
C GLN A 125 2.83 -16.06 44.91
#